data_AF-W6RIA1-F1
#
_entry.id   AF-W6RIA1-F1
#
_cell.length_a   1.000
_cell.length_b   1.000
_cell.length_c   1.000
_cell.angle_alpha   90.00
_cell.angle_beta   90.00
_cell.angle_gamma   90.00
#
_symmetry.space_group_name_H-M   'P 1'
#
loop_
_entity.id
_entity.type
_entity.pdbx_description
1 polymer ?
#
loop_
_entity_poly.entity_id
_entity_poly.type
_entity_poly.pdbx_seq_one_letter_code
_entity_poly.pdbx_strand_id
1 'polypeptide(L)'
;MSPANSRLPHELTAEQRLEATREMAQELANHYGAAVDFAIHSPHEASDVCNHHAHILLTTRQVTEEGLREQTYLERENKWLLANDLPMTDMQLRDIRQRWDGIANERLAKAGLDIRIDHLSHLERGLELTPTEYMEGHGG
;
A
#
# COMPACT_ATOMS: atom_id res chain seq x y z
N MET A 1 8.77 -3.66 -11.61
CA MET A 1 7.69 -3.10 -10.78
C MET A 1 8.05 -3.40 -9.33
N SER A 2 8.53 -2.41 -8.56
CA SER A 2 8.59 -2.59 -7.10
C SER A 2 7.15 -2.69 -6.57
N PRO A 3 6.84 -3.65 -5.70
CA PRO A 3 5.52 -3.71 -5.07
C PRO A 3 5.30 -2.37 -4.37
N ALA A 4 4.10 -1.80 -4.54
CA ALA A 4 3.68 -0.67 -3.73
C ALA A 4 3.94 -1.04 -2.25
N ASN A 5 4.66 -0.18 -1.52
CA ASN A 5 5.17 -0.42 -0.17
C ASN A 5 4.14 -1.13 0.73
N SER A 6 4.21 -2.46 0.80
CA SER A 6 3.43 -3.28 1.72
C SER A 6 4.02 -3.28 3.13
N ARG A 7 5.14 -2.56 3.33
CA ARG A 7 5.86 -2.46 4.60
C ARG A 7 5.07 -1.60 5.59
N LEU A 8 4.74 -2.19 6.72
CA LEU A 8 4.13 -1.52 7.86
C LEU A 8 5.26 -0.97 8.76
N PRO A 9 5.11 0.23 9.35
CA PRO A 9 6.12 0.74 10.28
C PRO A 9 6.33 -0.24 11.45
N HIS A 10 7.57 -0.70 11.60
CA HIS A 10 7.94 -1.67 12.64
C HIS A 10 7.92 -1.05 14.04
N GLU A 11 8.03 0.27 14.12
CA GLU A 11 7.96 1.08 15.34
C GLU A 11 6.57 1.09 15.97
N LEU A 12 5.53 0.80 15.19
CA LEU A 12 4.16 0.68 15.67
C LEU A 12 3.96 -0.64 16.43
N THR A 13 2.97 -0.72 17.30
CA THR A 13 2.53 -1.99 17.89
C THR A 13 1.77 -2.84 16.86
N ALA A 14 1.56 -4.12 17.16
CA ALA A 14 0.75 -4.99 16.30
C ALA A 14 -0.69 -4.46 16.14
N GLU A 15 -1.27 -3.90 17.21
CA GLU A 15 -2.60 -3.29 17.19
C GLU A 15 -2.61 -2.00 16.34
N GLN A 16 -1.61 -1.12 16.49
CA GLN A 16 -1.52 0.09 15.68
C GLN A 16 -1.34 -0.23 14.18
N ARG A 17 -0.57 -1.27 13.86
CA ARG A 17 -0.46 -1.78 12.48
C ARG A 17 -1.79 -2.32 11.96
N LEU A 18 -2.51 -3.10 12.76
CA LEU A 18 -3.84 -3.59 12.41
C LEU A 18 -4.79 -2.44 12.09
N GLU A 19 -4.83 -1.42 12.94
CA GLU A 19 -5.72 -0.27 12.74
C GLU A 19 -5.32 0.58 11.52
N ALA A 20 -4.03 0.72 11.23
CA ALA A 20 -3.56 1.38 10.00
C ALA A 20 -3.97 0.61 8.74
N THR A 21 -3.77 -0.72 8.73
CA THR A 21 -4.16 -1.57 7.59
C THR A 21 -5.67 -1.61 7.40
N ARG A 22 -6.44 -1.64 8.50
CA ARG A 22 -7.91 -1.59 8.47
C ARG A 22 -8.42 -0.27 7.90
N GLU A 23 -7.83 0.85 8.28
CA GLU A 23 -8.19 2.16 7.73
C GLU A 23 -7.92 2.19 6.22
N MET A 24 -6.75 1.75 5.78
CA MET A 24 -6.41 1.67 4.35
C MET A 24 -7.38 0.77 3.58
N ALA A 25 -7.71 -0.41 4.12
CA ALA A 25 -8.65 -1.34 3.51
C ALA A 25 -10.06 -0.73 3.39
N GLN A 26 -10.52 -0.01 4.41
CA GLN A 26 -11.82 0.65 4.41
C GLN A 26 -11.90 1.78 3.38
N GLU A 27 -10.84 2.56 3.23
CA GLU A 27 -10.80 3.63 2.23
C GLU A 27 -10.81 3.09 0.80
N LEU A 28 -10.05 2.02 0.55
CA LEU A 28 -10.08 1.32 -0.73
C LEU A 28 -11.48 0.77 -1.02
N ALA A 29 -12.13 0.15 -0.03
CA ALA A 29 -13.50 -0.34 -0.16
C ALA A 29 -14.48 0.78 -0.49
N ASN A 30 -14.40 1.90 0.23
CA ASN A 30 -15.28 3.06 0.03
C ASN A 30 -15.06 3.72 -1.33
N HIS A 31 -13.80 3.88 -1.74
CA HIS A 31 -13.45 4.59 -2.97
C HIS A 31 -13.79 3.77 -4.21
N TYR A 32 -13.51 2.47 -4.20
CA TYR A 32 -13.72 1.59 -5.36
C TYR A 32 -15.04 0.84 -5.34
N GLY A 33 -15.80 0.90 -4.24
CA GLY A 33 -17.00 0.09 -4.04
C GLY A 33 -16.70 -1.41 -4.05
N ALA A 34 -15.47 -1.81 -3.69
CA ALA A 34 -14.99 -3.19 -3.77
C ALA A 34 -15.08 -3.89 -2.40
N ALA A 35 -15.17 -5.22 -2.40
CA ALA A 35 -14.81 -5.98 -1.21
C ALA A 35 -13.29 -6.01 -1.08
N VAL A 36 -12.81 -5.82 0.15
CA VAL A 36 -11.39 -5.79 0.48
C VAL A 36 -11.12 -6.77 1.60
N ASP A 37 -10.10 -7.61 1.40
CA ASP A 37 -9.56 -8.53 2.39
C ASP A 37 -8.09 -8.18 2.66
N PHE A 38 -7.62 -8.45 3.87
CA PHE A 38 -6.21 -8.22 4.19
C PHE A 38 -5.64 -9.22 5.19
N ALA A 39 -4.35 -9.49 5.03
CA ALA A 39 -3.55 -10.31 5.95
C ALA A 39 -2.28 -9.55 6.34
N ILE A 40 -1.94 -9.58 7.64
CA ILE A 40 -0.73 -8.95 8.17
C ILE A 40 0.26 -10.04 8.56
N HIS A 41 1.46 -9.99 7.98
CA HIS A 41 2.56 -10.87 8.32
C HIS A 41 3.49 -10.20 9.34
N SER A 42 3.86 -10.99 10.35
CA SER A 42 4.97 -10.67 11.24
C SER A 42 6.26 -11.26 10.68
N PRO A 43 7.43 -10.66 10.99
CA PRO A 43 8.71 -11.23 10.65
C PRO A 43 8.83 -12.67 11.15
N HIS A 44 9.48 -13.51 10.35
CA HIS A 44 9.89 -14.84 10.76
C HIS A 44 11.20 -14.77 11.56
N GLU A 45 11.47 -15.74 12.43
CA GLU A 45 12.65 -15.74 13.33
C GLU A 45 13.99 -15.66 12.59
N ALA A 46 14.06 -16.15 11.35
CA ALA A 46 15.24 -16.09 10.49
C ALA A 46 15.28 -14.87 9.54
N SER A 47 14.34 -13.92 9.66
CA SER A 47 14.21 -12.76 8.78
C SER A 47 14.47 -11.44 9.50
N ASP A 48 14.63 -10.36 8.74
CA ASP A 48 14.69 -9.01 9.30
C ASP A 48 13.44 -8.74 10.17
N VAL A 49 13.66 -8.57 11.47
CA VAL A 49 12.62 -8.30 12.49
C VAL A 49 11.84 -7.01 12.21
N CYS A 50 12.34 -6.14 11.33
CA CYS A 50 11.67 -4.93 10.92
C CYS A 50 10.69 -5.15 9.75
N ASN A 51 10.64 -6.35 9.16
CA ASN A 51 9.85 -6.62 7.96
C ASN A 51 8.39 -7.02 8.24
N HIS A 52 7.64 -6.13 8.90
CA HIS A 52 6.19 -6.24 8.98
C HIS A 52 5.56 -5.82 7.66
N HIS A 53 4.64 -6.63 7.11
CA HIS A 53 3.96 -6.27 5.87
C HIS A 53 2.52 -6.76 5.81
N ALA A 54 1.70 -6.12 4.97
CA ALA A 54 0.33 -6.52 4.70
C ALA A 54 0.11 -6.88 3.23
N HIS A 55 -0.69 -7.92 2.98
CA HIS A 55 -1.35 -8.13 1.70
C HIS A 55 -2.76 -7.56 1.80
N ILE A 56 -3.13 -6.72 0.83
CA ILE A 56 -4.49 -6.19 0.68
C ILE A 56 -4.99 -6.65 -0.69
N LEU A 57 -6.07 -7.42 -0.69
CA LEU A 57 -6.72 -7.92 -1.90
C LEU A 57 -8.04 -7.20 -2.09
N LEU A 58 -8.31 -6.76 -3.31
CA LEU A 58 -9.55 -6.11 -3.70
C LEU A 58 -10.24 -6.97 -4.75
N THR A 59 -11.57 -7.03 -4.72
CA THR A 59 -12.32 -7.57 -5.87
C THR A 59 -12.13 -6.68 -7.09
N THR A 60 -12.02 -7.28 -8.27
CA THR A 60 -11.92 -6.55 -9.55
C THR A 60 -13.24 -5.88 -9.97
N ARG A 61 -14.32 -6.20 -9.26
CA ARG A 61 -15.67 -5.67 -9.49
C ARG A 61 -16.24 -5.05 -8.23
N GLN A 62 -17.12 -4.08 -8.44
CA GLN A 62 -17.89 -3.43 -7.39
C GLN A 62 -18.88 -4.42 -6.75
N VAL A 63 -19.09 -4.27 -5.44
CA VAL A 63 -20.04 -5.04 -4.64
C VAL A 63 -21.27 -4.18 -4.41
N THR A 64 -22.43 -4.75 -4.69
CA THR A 64 -23.75 -4.12 -4.47
C THR A 64 -24.65 -5.09 -3.72
N GLU A 65 -25.84 -4.64 -3.30
CA GLU A 65 -26.86 -5.51 -2.68
C GLU A 65 -27.23 -6.71 -3.55
N GLU A 66 -27.06 -6.58 -4.87
CA GLU A 66 -27.40 -7.60 -5.84
C GLU A 66 -26.17 -8.46 -6.28
N GLY A 67 -25.03 -8.30 -5.60
CA GLY A 67 -23.78 -9.02 -5.85
C GLY A 67 -22.73 -8.21 -6.62
N LEU A 68 -21.80 -8.92 -7.29
CA LEU A 68 -20.72 -8.32 -8.07
C LEU A 68 -21.26 -7.65 -9.35
N ARG A 69 -20.78 -6.44 -9.65
CA ARG A 69 -21.28 -5.61 -10.76
C ARG A 69 -20.15 -5.16 -11.68
N GLU A 70 -20.12 -3.87 -12.01
CA GLU A 70 -19.15 -3.27 -12.91
C GLU A 70 -17.73 -3.44 -12.41
N GLN A 71 -16.80 -3.50 -13.34
CA GLN A 71 -15.37 -3.50 -13.03
C GLN A 71 -14.98 -2.20 -12.34
N THR A 72 -14.18 -2.29 -11.28
CA THR A 72 -13.68 -1.12 -10.54
C THR A 72 -12.84 -0.23 -11.45
N TYR A 73 -12.76 1.06 -11.15
CA TYR A 73 -11.99 2.00 -11.97
C TYR A 73 -10.49 1.66 -12.02
N LEU A 74 -9.96 1.06 -10.96
CA LEU A 74 -8.57 0.62 -10.90
C LEU A 74 -8.24 -0.41 -12.01
N GLU A 75 -9.20 -1.26 -12.34
CA GLU A 75 -9.02 -2.34 -13.32
C GLU A 75 -9.36 -1.89 -14.76
N ARG A 76 -9.98 -0.72 -14.96
CA ARG A 76 -10.38 -0.25 -16.30
C ARG A 76 -9.16 0.17 -17.12
N GLU A 77 -9.23 0.00 -18.43
CA GLU A 77 -8.19 0.51 -19.33
C GLU A 77 -8.14 2.04 -19.33
N ASN A 78 -6.93 2.62 -19.41
CA ASN A 78 -6.72 4.06 -19.42
C ASN A 78 -7.52 4.79 -20.49
N LYS A 79 -7.73 4.18 -21.67
CA LYS A 79 -8.55 4.77 -22.73
C LYS A 79 -9.99 4.99 -22.29
N TRP A 80 -10.58 4.01 -21.61
CA TRP A 80 -11.93 4.11 -21.07
C TRP A 80 -11.99 5.13 -19.94
N LEU A 81 -10.99 5.13 -19.03
CA LEU A 81 -10.91 6.09 -17.93
C LEU A 81 -10.88 7.53 -18.45
N LEU A 82 -9.99 7.83 -19.40
CA LEU A 82 -9.88 9.16 -20.01
C LEU A 82 -11.16 9.57 -20.76
N ALA A 83 -11.81 8.64 -21.46
CA ALA A 83 -13.07 8.91 -22.15
C ALA A 83 -14.25 9.20 -21.20
N ASN A 84 -14.10 8.89 -19.90
CA ASN A 84 -15.10 9.14 -18.85
C ASN A 84 -14.60 10.19 -17.83
N ASP A 85 -13.60 11.00 -18.19
CA ASP A 85 -13.03 12.04 -17.31
C ASP A 85 -12.51 11.52 -15.96
N LEU A 86 -12.01 10.28 -15.94
CA LEU A 86 -11.44 9.62 -14.77
C LEU A 86 -9.90 9.59 -14.82
N PRO A 87 -9.22 9.60 -13.66
CA PRO A 87 -7.77 9.48 -13.59
C PRO A 87 -7.31 8.14 -14.15
N MET A 88 -6.16 8.14 -14.84
CA MET A 88 -5.51 6.91 -15.30
C MET A 88 -5.06 6.04 -14.12
N THR A 89 -4.88 4.74 -14.37
CA THR A 89 -4.52 3.76 -13.33
C THR A 89 -3.25 4.14 -12.57
N ASP A 90 -2.24 4.71 -13.24
CA ASP A 90 -0.99 5.14 -12.61
C ASP A 90 -1.19 6.32 -11.63
N MET A 91 -2.05 7.27 -11.97
CA MET A 91 -2.45 8.36 -11.08
C MET A 91 -3.20 7.82 -9.86
N GLN A 92 -4.16 6.92 -10.08
CA GLN A 92 -4.87 6.26 -8.98
C GLN A 92 -3.92 5.49 -8.05
N LEU A 93 -2.95 4.75 -8.60
CA LEU A 93 -1.95 4.04 -7.81
C LEU A 93 -1.05 4.99 -7.01
N ARG A 94 -0.75 6.17 -7.54
CA ARG A 94 -0.01 7.21 -6.82
C ARG A 94 -0.84 7.75 -5.64
N ASP A 95 -2.12 8.03 -5.86
CA ASP A 95 -3.02 8.51 -4.81
C ASP A 95 -3.17 7.47 -3.69
N ILE A 96 -3.30 6.18 -4.04
CA ILE A 96 -3.29 5.06 -3.07
C ILE A 96 -2.03 5.09 -2.21
N ARG A 97 -0.85 5.26 -2.81
CA ARG A 97 0.42 5.29 -2.10
C ARG A 97 0.56 6.52 -1.20
N GLN A 98 0.18 7.68 -1.71
CA GLN A 98 0.16 8.92 -0.92
C GLN A 98 -0.79 8.81 0.27
N ARG A 99 -1.94 8.15 0.08
CA ARG A 99 -2.90 7.94 1.16
C ARG A 99 -2.35 7.02 2.24
N TRP A 100 -1.67 5.95 1.85
CA TRP A 100 -0.97 5.07 2.78
C TRP A 100 0.05 5.84 3.63
N ASP A 101 0.87 6.69 3.03
CA ASP A 101 1.83 7.52 3.78
C ASP A 101 1.12 8.40 4.81
N GLY A 102 -0.01 9.00 4.44
CA GLY A 102 -0.83 9.81 5.34
C GLY A 102 -1.27 9.03 6.58
N ILE A 103 -1.87 7.86 6.38
CA ILE A 103 -2.33 6.98 7.46
C ILE A 103 -1.16 6.56 8.35
N ALA A 104 -0.07 6.08 7.76
CA ALA A 104 1.09 5.60 8.50
C ALA A 104 1.75 6.73 9.31
N ASN A 105 1.94 7.90 8.71
CA ASN A 105 2.53 9.07 9.37
C ASN A 105 1.65 9.59 10.50
N GLU A 106 0.32 9.59 10.33
CA GLU A 106 -0.61 9.94 11.40
C GLU A 106 -0.50 8.98 12.58
N ARG A 107 -0.38 7.67 12.32
CA ARG A 107 -0.22 6.65 13.37
C ARG A 107 1.12 6.77 14.09
N LEU A 108 2.21 7.03 13.36
CA LEU A 108 3.52 7.30 13.96
C LEU A 108 3.50 8.54 14.85
N ALA A 109 2.90 9.63 14.38
CA ALA A 109 2.75 10.85 15.18
C ALA A 109 1.89 10.63 16.43
N LYS A 110 0.77 9.90 16.32
CA LYS A 110 -0.08 9.52 17.46
C LYS A 110 0.64 8.62 18.47
N ALA A 111 1.63 7.84 18.04
CA ALA A 111 2.51 7.06 18.90
C ALA A 111 3.63 7.90 19.56
N GLY A 112 3.69 9.21 19.29
CA GLY A 112 4.72 10.11 19.81
C GLY A 112 6.08 9.98 19.12
N LEU A 113 6.12 9.38 17.92
CA LEU A 113 7.34 9.17 17.16
C LEU A 113 7.54 10.30 16.14
N ASP A 114 8.71 10.94 16.17
CA ASP A 114 9.13 11.93 15.18
C ASP A 114 9.77 11.24 13.96
N ILE A 115 9.02 10.34 13.34
CA ILE A 115 9.42 9.53 12.17
C ILE A 115 8.38 9.75 11.08
N ARG A 116 8.83 9.87 9.83
CA ARG A 116 7.94 9.96 8.66
C ARG A 116 8.38 9.07 7.53
N ILE A 117 7.40 8.50 6.83
CA ILE A 117 7.57 7.73 5.61
C ILE A 117 7.03 8.50 4.40
N ASP A 118 7.58 8.18 3.22
CA ASP A 118 7.19 8.76 1.92
C ASP A 118 7.32 7.68 0.85
N HIS A 119 6.28 7.53 0.03
CA HIS A 119 6.17 6.59 -1.08
C HIS A 119 7.03 6.94 -2.28
N LEU A 120 7.50 8.18 -2.38
CA LEU A 120 8.42 8.59 -3.43
C LEU A 120 9.74 7.82 -3.30
N SER A 121 10.23 7.30 -4.42
CA SER A 121 11.55 6.67 -4.48
C SER A 121 12.66 7.68 -4.14
N HIS A 122 13.85 7.19 -3.75
CA HIS A 122 15.00 8.08 -3.51
C HIS A 122 15.30 9.01 -4.69
N LEU A 123 15.14 8.50 -5.92
CA LEU A 123 15.30 9.27 -7.16
C LEU A 123 14.26 10.40 -7.28
N GLU A 124 13.00 10.11 -6.93
CA GLU A 124 11.90 11.09 -6.94
C GLU A 124 11.97 12.07 -5.75
N ARG A 125 12.70 11.72 -4.70
CA ARG A 125 13.01 12.58 -3.54
C ARG A 125 14.26 13.45 -3.74
N GLY A 126 14.94 13.33 -4.88
CA GLY A 126 16.19 14.05 -5.16
C GLY A 126 17.37 13.61 -4.29
N LEU A 127 17.30 12.41 -3.69
CA LEU A 127 18.34 11.83 -2.85
C LEU A 127 19.10 10.79 -3.68
N GLU A 128 20.28 11.15 -4.18
CA GLU A 128 21.20 10.16 -4.75
C GLU A 128 21.72 9.25 -3.64
N LEU A 129 21.12 8.08 -3.49
CA LEU A 129 21.72 6.98 -2.75
C LEU A 129 22.16 5.92 -3.76
N THR A 130 23.46 5.68 -3.80
CA THR A 130 24.05 4.55 -4.52
C THR A 130 23.43 3.25 -3.98
N PRO A 131 22.98 2.32 -4.84
CA PRO A 131 22.40 1.06 -4.40
C PRO A 131 23.37 0.32 -3.47
N THR A 132 22.90 -0.11 -2.29
CA THR A 132 23.61 -1.09 -1.48
C THR A 132 23.79 -2.36 -2.30
N GLU A 133 25.05 -2.76 -2.50
CA GLU A 133 25.41 -4.02 -3.15
C GLU A 133 24.72 -5.19 -2.45
N TYR A 134 23.86 -5.87 -3.20
CA TYR A 134 23.31 -7.16 -2.80
C TYR A 134 24.42 -8.19 -3.00
N MET A 135 25.08 -8.64 -1.93
CA MET A 135 25.98 -9.79 -2.03
C MET A 135 25.13 -11.04 -2.30
N GLU A 136 25.10 -11.48 -3.56
CA GLU A 136 24.62 -12.81 -3.93
C GLU A 136 25.48 -13.86 -3.20
N GLY A 137 24.88 -14.56 -2.25
CA GLY A 137 25.46 -15.76 -1.65
C GLY A 137 25.33 -16.93 -2.62
N HIS A 138 26.40 -17.24 -3.36
CA HIS A 138 26.61 -18.54 -3.98
C HIS A 138 27.05 -19.59 -2.95
N GLY A 139 26.53 -20.81 -3.09
CA GLY A 139 27.03 -22.04 -2.48
C GLY A 139 25.89 -22.92 -1.96
N GLY A 140 25.70 -24.16 -2.40
CA GLY A 140 26.43 -25.02 -3.34
C GLY A 140 25.61 -26.29 -3.62
#